data_AF-A0A958NWS1-F1
#
_entry.id   AF-A0A958NWS1-F1
#
_cell.length_a   1.000
_cell.length_b   1.000
_cell.length_c   1.000
_cell.angle_alpha   90.00
_cell.angle_beta   90.00
_cell.angle_gamma   90.00
#
_symmetry.space_group_name_H-M   'P 1'
#
loop_
_entity.id
_entity.type
_entity.pdbx_description
1 polymer ?
#
loop_
_entity_poly.entity_id
_entity_poly.type
_entity_poly.pdbx_seq_one_letter_code
_entity_poly.pdbx_strand_id
1 'polypeptide(L)' 'MSQMRTGMVPSMTEDEIKDTVAQLAKEIESDYRGKSLVMICPLKGSVLFFSDLVRKIPLTQEIDF' A
#
# COMPACT_ATOMS: atom_id res chain seq x y z
N MET A 1 -2.65 -5.41 -28.39
CA MET A 1 -2.33 -5.12 -26.96
C MET A 1 -0.97 -4.41 -26.76
N SER A 2 0.01 -4.52 -27.68
CA SER A 2 1.36 -3.94 -27.48
C SER A 2 1.51 -2.42 -27.73
N GLN A 3 0.51 -1.74 -28.30
CA GLN A 3 0.65 -0.33 -28.72
C GLN A 3 0.20 0.71 -27.68
N MET A 4 -0.43 0.32 -26.56
CA MET A 4 -0.99 1.27 -25.60
C MET A 4 0.03 1.89 -24.62
N ARG A 5 1.28 1.42 -24.59
CA ARG A 5 2.30 1.91 -23.64
C ARG A 5 3.21 3.00 -24.19
N THR A 6 3.24 3.17 -25.51
CA THR A 6 4.15 4.12 -26.18
C THR A 6 3.63 5.55 -25.99
N GLY A 7 4.05 6.19 -24.90
CA GLY A 7 3.63 7.55 -24.53
C GLY A 7 3.35 7.77 -23.05
N MET A 8 3.34 6.72 -22.22
CA MET A 8 3.21 6.88 -20.77
C MET A 8 4.56 7.19 -20.14
N VAL A 9 4.64 8.32 -19.44
CA VAL A 9 5.79 8.70 -18.61
C VAL A 9 5.43 8.37 -17.16
N PRO A 10 6.25 7.60 -16.42
CA PRO A 10 5.98 7.31 -15.03
C PRO A 10 6.00 8.59 -14.20
N SER A 11 4.92 8.86 -13.45
CA SER A 11 4.88 9.96 -12.49
C SER A 11 5.63 9.63 -11.19
N MET A 12 5.77 8.34 -10.87
CA MET A 12 6.53 7.81 -9.75
C MET A 12 7.15 6.49 -10.20
N THR A 13 8.38 6.25 -9.77
CA THR A 13 9.10 5.00 -9.97
C THR A 13 8.61 3.93 -9.00
N GLU A 14 8.88 2.67 -9.33
CA GLU A 14 8.54 1.54 -8.46
C GLU A 14 9.25 1.64 -7.10
N ASP A 15 10.50 2.11 -7.08
CA ASP A 15 11.28 2.25 -5.85
C ASP A 15 10.74 3.38 -4.96
N GLU A 16 10.35 4.53 -5.53
CA GLU A 16 9.68 5.61 -4.78
C GLU A 16 8.36 5.14 -4.15
N ILE A 17 7.59 4.32 -4.87
CA ILE A 17 6.37 3.71 -4.33
C ILE A 17 6.72 2.75 -3.18
N LYS A 18 7.71 1.86 -3.36
CA LYS A 18 8.13 0.90 -2.32
C LYS A 18 8.60 1.60 -1.04
N ASP A 19 9.37 2.67 -1.18
CA ASP A 19 9.90 3.46 -0.07
C ASP A 19 8.76 4.18 0.66
N THR A 20 7.82 4.77 -0.09
CA THR A 20 6.62 5.39 0.47
C THR A 20 5.79 4.38 1.27
N VAL A 21 5.53 3.19 0.72
CA VAL A 21 4.78 2.14 1.43
C VAL A 21 5.53 1.68 2.69
N ALA A 22 6.86 1.56 2.64
CA ALA A 22 7.65 1.19 3.81
C ALA A 22 7.59 2.25 4.92
N GLN A 23 7.62 3.53 4.54
CA GLN A 23 7.52 4.64 5.47
C GLN A 23 6.13 4.67 6.13
N LEU A 24 5.05 4.55 5.35
CA LEU A 24 3.69 4.49 5.88
C LEU A 24 3.47 3.30 6.81
N ALA A 25 4.03 2.13 6.49
CA ALA A 25 3.91 0.96 7.36
C ALA A 25 4.57 1.19 8.74
N LYS A 26 5.73 1.86 8.79
CA LYS A 26 6.40 2.22 10.05
C LYS A 26 5.60 3.22 10.87
N GLU A 27 5.00 4.21 10.22
CA GLU A 27 4.14 5.20 10.89
C GLU A 27 2.91 4.53 11.50
N ILE A 28 2.22 3.68 10.72
CA ILE A 28 1.07 2.91 11.21
C ILE A 28 1.48 1.97 12.36
N GLU A 29 2.61 1.27 12.24
CA GLU A 29 3.12 0.41 13.31
C GLU A 29 3.33 1.20 14.61
N SER A 30 3.94 2.37 14.52
CA SER A 30 4.18 3.26 15.66
C SER A 30 2.87 3.69 16.32
N ASP A 31 1.92 4.17 15.53
CA ASP A 31 0.67 4.77 16.01
C ASP A 31 -0.31 3.74 16.59
N TYR A 32 -0.24 2.50 16.08
CA TYR A 32 -1.13 1.40 16.45
C TYR A 32 -0.44 0.28 17.23
N ARG A 33 0.78 0.51 17.75
CA ARG A 33 1.50 -0.47 18.57
C ARG A 33 0.64 -0.99 19.73
N GLY A 34 0.49 -2.31 19.79
CA GLY A 34 -0.28 -3.00 20.84
C GLY A 34 -1.80 -2.88 20.71
N LYS A 35 -2.31 -2.37 19.59
CA LYS A 35 -3.74 -2.28 19.28
C LYS A 35 -4.13 -3.29 18.20
N SER A 36 -5.40 -3.70 18.20
CA SER A 36 -5.97 -4.43 17.08
C SER A 36 -6.30 -3.47 15.94
N LEU A 37 -5.84 -3.78 14.73
CA LEU A 37 -6.01 -2.94 13.55
C LEU A 37 -7.05 -3.55 12.60
N VAL A 38 -8.00 -2.74 12.13
CA VAL A 38 -8.89 -3.11 11.03
C VAL A 38 -8.53 -2.24 9.83
N MET A 39 -8.08 -2.88 8.76
CA MET A 39 -7.63 -2.24 7.53
C MET A 39 -8.75 -2.28 6.49
N ILE A 40 -9.27 -1.13 6.09
CA ILE A 40 -10.35 -1.01 5.09
C ILE A 40 -9.75 -0.62 3.74
N CYS A 41 -10.05 -1.38 2.68
CA CYS A 41 -9.59 -1.13 1.32
C CYS A 41 -10.68 -0.46 0.47
N PRO A 42 -10.76 0.89 0.42
CA PRO A 42 -11.81 1.56 -0.33
C PRO A 42 -11.58 1.40 -1.83
N LEU A 43 -12.63 1.03 -2.57
CA LEU A 43 -12.65 0.96 -4.03
C LEU A 43 -11.65 -0.06 -4.64
N LYS A 44 -11.97 -0.51 -5.85
CA LYS A 44 -11.14 -1.52 -6.55
C LYS A 44 -9.75 -1.01 -6.94
N GLY A 45 -9.60 0.29 -7.18
CA GLY A 45 -8.33 0.89 -7.63
C GLY A 45 -7.22 0.85 -6.58
N SER A 46 -7.60 0.79 -5.30
CA SER A 46 -6.66 0.84 -4.18
C SER A 46 -6.02 -0.51 -3.86
N VAL A 47 -6.53 -1.61 -4.43
CA VAL A 47 -6.20 -2.98 -4.01
C VAL A 47 -4.71 -3.30 -4.11
N LEU A 48 -4.01 -2.78 -5.13
CA LEU A 48 -2.58 -3.02 -5.33
C LEU A 48 -1.76 -2.36 -4.21
N PHE A 49 -1.92 -1.04 -4.03
CA PHE A 49 -1.28 -0.30 -2.96
C PHE A 49 -1.63 -0.86 -1.58
N PHE A 50 -2.90 -1.15 -1.33
CA PHE A 50 -3.38 -1.71 -0.08
C PHE A 50 -2.70 -3.05 0.23
N SER A 51 -2.59 -3.95 -0.77
CA SER A 51 -1.92 -5.24 -0.61
C SER A 51 -0.42 -5.11 -0.29
N ASP A 52 0.25 -4.09 -0.83
CA ASP A 52 1.66 -3.80 -0.52
C ASP A 52 1.80 -3.26 0.91
N LEU A 53 0.88 -2.40 1.33
CA LEU A 53 0.89 -1.78 2.64
C LEU A 53 0.62 -2.80 3.76
N VAL A 54 -0.46 -3.58 3.68
CA VAL A 54 -0.84 -4.53 4.74
C VAL A 54 0.23 -5.59 4.98
N ARG A 55 0.94 -6.02 3.92
CA ARG A 55 2.04 -7.01 4.04
C ARG A 55 3.26 -6.47 4.77
N LYS A 56 3.46 -5.14 4.81
CA LYS A 56 4.60 -4.49 5.48
C LYS A 56 4.33 -4.12 6.94
N ILE A 57 3.07 -4.07 7.37
CA ILE A 57 2.71 -3.70 8.74
C ILE A 57 2.85 -4.94 9.65
N PRO A 58 3.78 -4.94 10.63
CA PRO A 58 4.02 -6.11 11.49
C PRO A 58 3.09 -6.12 12.71
N LEU A 59 1.78 -5.93 12.49
CA LEU A 59 0.74 -5.94 13.53
C LEU A 59 -0.33 -6.99 13.21
N THR A 60 -0.97 -7.49 14.27
CA THR A 60 -2.19 -8.29 14.10
C THR A 60 -3.29 -7.39 13.54
N GLN A 61 -3.82 -7.78 12.39
CA GLN A 61 -4.77 -6.97 11.64
C GLN A 61 -5.85 -7.83 10.98
N GLU A 62 -7.03 -7.25 10.83
CA GLU A 62 -8.13 -7.75 10.03
C GLU A 62 -8.27 -6.88 8.78
N ILE A 63 -8.74 -7.47 7.67
CA ILE A 63 -8.92 -6.78 6.38
C ILE A 63 -10.39 -6.81 5.99
N ASP A 64 -10.91 -5.67 5.54
CA ASP A 64 -12.26 -5.52 4.96
C ASP A 64 -12.23 -4.55 3.75
N PHE A 65 -13.34 -4.44 3.00
CA PHE A 65 -13.40 -3.75 1.70
C PHE A 65 -14.54 -2.73 1.58
#